data_AF-A0A1U7J3Y4-F1
#
_entry.id   AF-A0A1U7J3Y4-F1
#
_cell.length_a   1.000
_cell.length_b   1.000
_cell.length_c   1.000
_cell.angle_alpha   90.00
_cell.angle_beta   90.00
_cell.angle_gamma   90.00
#
_symmetry.space_group_name_H-M   'P 1'
#
loop_
_entity.id
_entity.type
_entity.pdbx_description
1 polymer ?
#
loop_
_entity_poly.entity_id
_entity_poly.type
_entity_poly.pdbx_seq_one_letter_code
_entity_poly.pdbx_strand_id
1 'polypeptide(L)'
;MSATQTTSLAPTPLELAILGQLKATGGTCDALTALPVERKSSMRQRVKACQQLQARGWLAYDHDIAQFGLTLTGKTLLKLDLSVWPVTPDELMILRSCQGGRISPSQIHRRVSVGDRQRLLERLAAQGLIVVYERAVVNLHLTPEGSRYWQ
;
A
#
# COMPACT_ATOMS: atom_id res chain seq x y z
N MET A 1 -16.06 -18.35 -18.99
CA MET A 1 -14.84 -18.73 -19.73
C MET A 1 -13.65 -18.24 -18.92
N SER A 2 -13.07 -19.10 -18.09
CA SER A 2 -11.97 -18.73 -17.19
C SER A 2 -10.66 -18.99 -17.91
N ALA A 3 -9.92 -17.92 -18.25
CA ALA A 3 -8.59 -18.02 -18.82
C ALA A 3 -7.60 -18.43 -17.73
N THR A 4 -7.21 -19.71 -17.74
CA THR A 4 -6.07 -20.23 -17.00
C THR A 4 -4.81 -19.52 -17.51
N GLN A 5 -4.28 -18.58 -16.73
CA GLN A 5 -2.97 -18.02 -17.01
C GLN A 5 -1.95 -19.12 -16.76
N THR A 6 -1.30 -19.56 -17.82
CA THR A 6 -0.13 -20.43 -17.77
C THR A 6 0.96 -19.72 -16.96
N THR A 7 1.13 -20.10 -15.70
CA THR A 7 2.27 -19.71 -14.89
C THR A 7 3.51 -20.31 -15.52
N SER A 8 4.24 -19.52 -16.29
CA SER A 8 5.64 -19.81 -16.60
C SER A 8 6.36 -20.09 -15.29
N LEU A 9 6.96 -21.28 -15.16
CA LEU A 9 7.75 -21.69 -14.00
C LEU A 9 8.96 -20.76 -13.77
N ALA A 10 9.48 -20.16 -14.83
CA ALA A 10 10.62 -19.25 -14.75
C ALA A 10 10.18 -17.81 -14.38
N PRO A 11 10.91 -17.12 -13.49
CA PRO A 11 10.73 -15.70 -13.27
C PRO A 11 11.12 -14.88 -14.50
N THR A 12 10.39 -13.80 -14.72
CA THR A 12 10.75 -12.78 -15.71
C THR A 12 12.03 -12.06 -15.25
N PRO A 13 12.78 -11.42 -16.16
CA PRO A 13 13.99 -10.75 -15.74
C PRO A 13 13.72 -9.48 -14.89
N LEU A 14 12.48 -8.98 -14.80
CA LEU A 14 12.11 -7.94 -13.83
C LEU A 14 11.88 -8.54 -12.43
N GLU A 15 11.18 -9.68 -12.37
CA GLU A 15 10.99 -10.44 -11.13
C GLU A 15 12.35 -10.86 -10.53
N LEU A 16 13.27 -11.35 -11.37
CA LEU A 16 14.65 -11.66 -10.96
C LEU A 16 15.40 -10.43 -10.42
N ALA A 17 15.27 -9.28 -11.09
CA ALA A 17 15.92 -8.06 -10.63
C ALA A 17 15.39 -7.61 -9.25
N ILE A 18 14.08 -7.74 -9.01
CA ILE A 18 13.47 -7.43 -7.70
C ILE A 18 13.98 -8.40 -6.63
N LEU A 19 13.93 -9.71 -6.87
CA LEU A 19 14.41 -10.70 -5.91
C LEU A 19 15.91 -10.56 -5.61
N GLY A 20 16.72 -10.32 -6.65
CA GLY A 20 18.17 -10.15 -6.51
C GLY A 20 18.52 -8.91 -5.69
N GLN A 21 17.86 -7.79 -5.94
CA GLN A 21 18.07 -6.57 -5.16
C GLN A 21 17.58 -6.71 -3.72
N LEU A 22 16.43 -7.35 -3.52
CA LEU A 22 15.93 -7.61 -2.16
C LEU A 22 16.86 -8.52 -1.37
N LYS A 23 17.48 -9.52 -2.02
CA LYS A 23 18.53 -10.34 -1.41
C LYS A 23 19.77 -9.50 -1.06
N ALA A 24 20.20 -8.62 -1.97
CA ALA A 24 21.34 -7.73 -1.75
C ALA A 24 21.12 -6.75 -0.58
N THR A 25 19.87 -6.35 -0.30
CA THR A 25 19.50 -5.50 0.85
C THR A 25 19.24 -6.29 2.14
N GLY A 26 19.64 -7.57 2.21
CA GLY A 26 19.47 -8.39 3.41
C GLY A 26 18.15 -9.14 3.50
N GLY A 27 17.40 -9.22 2.41
CA GLY A 27 16.14 -9.96 2.31
C GLY A 27 14.89 -9.16 2.65
N THR A 28 15.02 -7.89 3.07
CA THR A 28 13.92 -7.02 3.45
C THR A 28 14.05 -5.61 2.83
N CYS A 29 12.93 -4.94 2.61
CA CYS A 29 12.88 -3.55 2.15
C CYS A 29 11.56 -2.89 2.57
N ASP A 30 11.63 -1.70 3.14
CA ASP A 30 10.47 -1.00 3.71
C ASP A 30 9.44 -0.61 2.64
N ALA A 31 9.87 -0.24 1.44
CA ALA A 31 8.98 0.21 0.38
C ALA A 31 9.51 -0.14 -1.01
N LEU A 32 8.61 -0.50 -1.92
CA LEU A 32 8.98 -0.83 -3.31
C LEU A 32 9.60 0.37 -4.06
N THR A 33 9.26 1.58 -3.65
CA THR A 33 9.86 2.83 -4.14
C THR A 33 11.32 2.99 -3.73
N ALA A 34 11.71 2.43 -2.58
CA ALA A 34 13.07 2.48 -2.07
C ALA A 34 13.96 1.36 -2.63
N LEU A 35 13.37 0.32 -3.22
CA LEU A 35 14.14 -0.79 -3.79
C LEU A 35 14.89 -0.34 -5.07
N PRO A 36 16.24 -0.39 -5.09
CA PRO A 36 17.04 0.09 -6.22
C PRO A 36 17.05 -0.94 -7.36
N VAL A 37 15.92 -1.09 -8.05
CA VAL A 37 15.83 -1.96 -9.22
C VAL A 37 16.53 -1.27 -10.39
N GLU A 38 17.72 -1.76 -10.74
CA GLU A 38 18.58 -1.26 -11.83
C GLU A 38 17.89 -1.30 -13.21
N ARG A 39 16.90 -2.18 -13.35
CA ARG A 39 16.14 -2.32 -14.59
C ARG A 39 15.13 -1.20 -14.77
N LYS A 40 15.24 -0.48 -15.89
CA LYS A 40 14.24 0.50 -16.35
C LYS A 40 12.86 -0.16 -16.41
N SER A 41 11.99 0.25 -15.50
CA SER A 41 10.64 -0.29 -15.32
C SER A 41 9.77 0.77 -14.64
N SER A 42 8.50 0.84 -15.03
CA SER A 42 7.52 1.69 -14.34
C SER A 42 7.12 1.09 -13.00
N MET A 43 6.64 1.93 -12.07
CA MET A 43 6.14 1.45 -10.78
C MET A 43 5.01 0.43 -10.94
N ARG A 44 4.11 0.64 -11.92
CA ARG A 44 3.03 -0.30 -12.22
C ARG A 44 3.55 -1.68 -12.64
N GLN A 45 4.63 -1.73 -13.41
CA GLN A 45 5.27 -3.00 -13.79
C GLN A 45 5.93 -3.66 -12.57
N ARG A 46 6.58 -2.89 -11.71
CA ARG A 46 7.19 -3.39 -10.47
C ARG A 46 6.14 -3.97 -9.53
N VAL A 47 5.03 -3.27 -9.31
CA VAL A 47 3.90 -3.77 -8.50
C VAL A 47 3.34 -5.07 -9.08
N LYS A 48 3.15 -5.14 -10.41
CA LYS A 48 2.70 -6.38 -11.07
C LYS A 48 3.69 -7.52 -10.86
N ALA A 49 4.99 -7.25 -10.94
CA ALA A 49 6.02 -8.25 -10.68
C ALA A 49 5.99 -8.72 -9.21
N CYS A 50 5.84 -7.82 -8.24
CA CYS A 50 5.66 -8.18 -6.83
C CYS A 50 4.42 -9.08 -6.63
N GLN A 51 3.29 -8.74 -7.24
CA GLN A 51 2.07 -9.57 -7.20
C GLN A 51 2.31 -10.98 -7.75
N GLN A 52 3.03 -11.09 -8.87
CA GLN A 52 3.38 -12.38 -9.46
C GLN A 52 4.36 -13.18 -8.57
N LEU A 53 5.33 -12.51 -7.94
CA LEU A 53 6.27 -13.13 -7.00
C LEU A 53 5.57 -13.63 -5.73
N GLN A 54 4.61 -12.86 -5.20
CA GLN A 54 3.79 -13.27 -4.06
C GLN A 54 2.86 -14.43 -4.41
N ALA A 55 2.24 -14.42 -5.60
CA ALA A 55 1.43 -15.54 -6.07
C ALA A 55 2.24 -16.85 -6.22
N ARG A 56 3.56 -16.75 -6.43
CA ARG A 56 4.50 -17.89 -6.45
C ARG A 56 5.05 -18.24 -5.06
N GLY A 57 4.72 -17.46 -4.03
CA GLY A 57 5.21 -17.64 -2.67
C GLY A 57 6.69 -17.28 -2.49
N TRP A 58 7.29 -16.47 -3.38
CA TRP A 58 8.71 -16.08 -3.31
C TRP A 58 8.95 -14.75 -2.60
N LEU A 59 7.89 -13.97 -2.42
CA LEU A 59 7.91 -12.66 -1.82
C LEU A 59 6.65 -12.48 -0.97
N ALA A 60 6.80 -11.88 0.19
CA ALA A 60 5.67 -11.37 0.96
C ALA A 60 5.83 -9.86 1.16
N TYR A 61 4.71 -9.17 1.24
CA TYR A 61 4.65 -7.72 1.39
C TYR A 61 3.28 -7.28 1.91
N ASP A 62 3.24 -6.10 2.50
CA ASP A 62 2.04 -5.44 2.98
C ASP A 62 1.62 -4.30 2.03
N HIS A 63 0.45 -3.73 2.29
CA HIS A 63 -0.04 -2.57 1.58
C HIS A 63 -0.39 -1.45 2.53
N ASP A 64 0.14 -0.28 2.23
CA ASP A 64 -0.20 0.96 2.91
C ASP A 64 -1.12 1.81 2.03
N ILE A 65 -2.07 2.53 2.62
CA ILE A 65 -2.86 3.52 1.89
C ILE A 65 -1.93 4.67 1.49
N ALA A 66 -1.80 4.91 0.18
CA ALA A 66 -0.92 5.94 -0.37
C ALA A 66 -1.68 7.20 -0.78
N GLN A 67 -2.92 7.04 -1.25
CA GLN A 67 -3.79 8.15 -1.62
C GLN A 67 -5.24 7.84 -1.27
N PHE A 68 -5.92 8.81 -0.65
CA PHE A 68 -7.30 8.68 -0.20
C PHE A 68 -8.03 10.04 -0.26
N GLY A 69 -9.34 10.02 -0.07
CA GLY A 69 -10.15 11.23 0.06
C GLY A 69 -11.54 10.91 0.61
N LEU A 70 -12.37 11.93 0.84
CA LEU A 70 -13.71 11.73 1.41
C LEU A 70 -14.66 11.03 0.42
N THR A 71 -15.47 10.11 0.95
CA THR A 71 -16.70 9.68 0.28
C THR A 71 -17.78 10.75 0.40
N LEU A 72 -18.93 10.54 -0.25
CA LEU A 72 -20.11 11.38 -0.01
C LEU A 72 -20.52 11.32 1.48
N THR A 73 -20.51 10.12 2.08
CA THR A 73 -20.81 9.91 3.49
C THR A 73 -19.88 10.71 4.41
N GLY A 74 -18.56 10.65 4.16
CA GLY A 74 -17.59 11.44 4.93
C GLY A 74 -17.80 12.95 4.76
N LYS A 75 -18.13 13.42 3.56
CA LYS A 75 -18.46 14.84 3.32
C LYS A 75 -19.72 15.27 4.06
N THR A 76 -20.76 14.45 4.04
CA THR A 76 -22.02 14.73 4.74
C THR A 76 -21.78 14.78 6.24
N LEU A 77 -21.05 13.81 6.79
CA LEU A 77 -20.70 13.75 8.21
C LEU A 77 -20.04 15.06 8.68
N LEU A 78 -19.10 15.61 7.92
CA LEU A 78 -18.43 16.88 8.25
C LEU A 78 -19.31 18.13 8.18
N LYS A 79 -20.48 18.05 7.53
CA LYS A 79 -21.44 19.17 7.42
C LYS A 79 -22.51 19.15 8.51
N LEU A 80 -22.67 18.03 9.22
CA LEU A 80 -23.64 17.92 10.29
C LEU A 80 -23.13 18.67 11.52
N ASP A 81 -24.03 19.39 12.19
CA ASP A 81 -23.77 19.94 13.51
C ASP A 81 -24.06 18.84 14.55
N LEU A 82 -23.01 18.14 14.95
CA LEU A 82 -23.09 17.01 15.88
C LEU A 82 -22.48 17.39 17.22
N SER A 83 -23.27 17.23 18.29
CA SER A 83 -22.77 17.31 19.67
C SER A 83 -21.85 16.14 20.02
N VAL A 84 -22.04 14.99 19.39
CA VAL A 84 -21.22 13.78 19.56
C VAL A 84 -20.87 13.19 18.20
N TRP A 85 -19.57 13.04 17.93
CA TRP A 85 -19.08 12.49 16.66
C TRP A 85 -18.98 10.97 16.72
N PRO A 86 -19.38 10.24 15.66
CA PRO A 86 -19.21 8.79 15.56
C PRO A 86 -17.77 8.38 15.19
N VAL A 87 -16.82 9.30 15.35
CA VAL A 87 -15.40 9.12 15.06
C VAL A 87 -14.57 9.75 16.17
N THR A 88 -13.37 9.24 16.35
CA THR A 88 -12.39 9.81 17.29
C THR A 88 -11.90 11.20 16.84
N PRO A 89 -11.32 12.01 17.74
CA PRO A 89 -10.75 13.31 17.37
C PRO A 89 -9.68 13.22 16.26
N ASP A 90 -8.83 12.19 16.29
CA ASP A 90 -7.79 12.00 15.26
C ASP A 90 -8.38 11.61 13.91
N GLU A 91 -9.37 10.71 13.89
CA GLU A 91 -10.13 10.36 12.69
C GLU A 91 -10.83 11.61 12.11
N LEU A 92 -11.43 12.45 12.97
CA LEU A 92 -12.04 13.70 12.54
C LEU A 92 -11.01 14.66 11.92
N MET A 93 -9.78 14.73 12.46
CA MET A 93 -8.70 15.53 11.86
C MET A 93 -8.28 15.01 10.49
N ILE A 94 -8.24 13.68 10.30
CA ILE A 94 -7.97 13.06 8.99
C ILE A 94 -9.08 13.45 8.00
N LEU A 95 -10.34 13.30 8.38
CA LEU A 95 -11.48 13.66 7.53
C LEU A 95 -11.44 15.14 7.13
N ARG A 96 -11.15 16.04 8.07
CA ARG A 96 -11.00 17.48 7.79
C ARG A 96 -9.84 17.78 6.85
N SER A 97 -8.73 17.06 6.96
CA SER A 97 -7.57 17.21 6.07
C SER A 97 -7.93 16.92 4.60
N CYS A 98 -8.98 16.13 4.35
CA CYS A 98 -9.44 15.76 3.01
C CYS A 98 -10.43 16.75 2.38
N GLN A 99 -10.79 17.86 3.05
CA GLN A 99 -11.75 18.82 2.50
C GLN A 99 -11.28 19.45 1.18
N GLY A 100 -9.97 19.58 0.98
CA GLY A 100 -9.36 20.10 -0.25
C GLY A 100 -9.25 19.08 -1.40
N GLY A 101 -9.69 17.84 -1.22
CA GLY A 101 -9.64 16.80 -2.24
C GLY A 101 -8.88 15.54 -1.81
N ARG A 102 -8.22 14.89 -2.76
CA ARG A 102 -7.44 13.68 -2.51
C ARG A 102 -6.09 14.06 -1.90
N ILE A 103 -5.67 13.33 -0.88
CA ILE A 103 -4.42 13.56 -0.17
C ILE A 103 -3.68 12.25 0.08
N SER A 104 -2.40 12.34 0.44
CA SER A 104 -1.57 11.25 0.94
C SER A 104 -1.43 11.32 2.46
N PRO A 105 -0.99 10.22 3.13
CA PRO A 105 -0.79 10.22 4.57
C PRO A 105 0.16 11.32 5.06
N SER A 106 1.14 11.76 4.27
CA SER A 106 2.08 12.82 4.67
C SER A 106 1.41 14.19 4.80
N GLN A 107 0.28 14.40 4.12
CA GLN A 107 -0.50 15.64 4.14
C GLN A 107 -1.52 15.69 5.29
N ILE A 108 -1.68 14.60 6.06
CA ILE A 108 -2.54 14.59 7.25
C ILE A 108 -2.00 15.58 8.29
N HIS A 109 -2.91 16.28 8.95
CA HIS A 109 -2.60 17.21 10.02
C HIS A 109 -1.59 16.64 11.03
N ARG A 110 -0.53 17.41 11.33
CA ARG A 110 0.64 16.98 12.12
C ARG A 110 0.35 16.48 13.54
N ARG A 111 -0.83 16.79 14.10
CA ARG A 111 -1.26 16.28 15.42
C ARG A 111 -1.57 14.78 15.40
N VAL A 112 -1.94 14.23 14.24
CA VAL A 112 -2.15 12.79 14.09
C VAL A 112 -0.78 12.14 13.94
N SER A 113 -0.42 11.31 14.94
CA SER A 113 0.82 10.54 15.00
C SER A 113 1.07 9.75 13.72
N VAL A 114 2.28 9.80 13.18
CA VAL A 114 2.66 9.10 11.94
C VAL A 114 2.42 7.59 12.06
N GLY A 115 2.78 7.00 13.20
CA GLY A 115 2.61 5.55 13.44
C GLY A 115 1.15 5.10 13.48
N ASP A 116 0.22 6.00 13.81
CA ASP A 116 -1.21 5.66 13.90
C ASP A 116 -1.97 5.88 12.57
N ARG A 117 -1.40 6.64 11.62
CA ARG A 117 -2.10 7.06 10.39
C ARG A 117 -2.67 5.89 9.61
N GLN A 118 -1.88 4.85 9.32
CA GLN A 118 -2.37 3.72 8.53
C GLN A 118 -3.54 3.01 9.20
N ARG A 119 -3.42 2.70 10.50
CA ARG A 119 -4.49 2.06 11.27
C ARG A 119 -5.78 2.89 11.25
N LEU A 120 -5.68 4.21 11.43
CA LEU A 120 -6.83 5.11 11.41
C LEU A 120 -7.44 5.21 10.00
N LEU A 121 -6.63 5.24 8.95
CA LEU A 121 -7.10 5.26 7.57
C LEU A 121 -7.86 3.97 7.22
N GLU A 122 -7.33 2.80 7.60
CA GLU A 122 -8.03 1.52 7.36
C GLU A 122 -9.38 1.47 8.08
N ARG A 123 -9.45 1.96 9.32
CA ARG A 123 -10.73 2.08 10.05
C ARG A 123 -11.72 2.99 9.33
N LEU A 124 -11.29 4.19 8.92
CA LEU A 124 -12.13 5.14 8.19
C LEU A 124 -12.60 4.59 6.83
N ALA A 125 -11.75 3.82 6.16
CA ALA A 125 -12.09 3.16 4.90
C ALA A 125 -13.12 2.04 5.13
N ALA A 126 -12.93 1.22 6.16
CA ALA A 126 -13.87 0.16 6.55
C ALA A 126 -15.26 0.73 6.94
N GLN A 127 -15.29 1.92 7.54
CA GLN A 127 -16.53 2.65 7.84
C GLN A 127 -17.16 3.34 6.62
N GLY A 128 -16.50 3.34 5.46
CA GLY A 128 -16.98 4.01 4.25
C GLY A 128 -16.93 5.54 4.31
N LEU A 129 -16.15 6.12 5.22
CA LEU A 129 -16.01 7.58 5.35
C LEU A 129 -14.95 8.15 4.40
N ILE A 130 -13.97 7.32 4.03
CA ILE A 130 -12.98 7.64 3.00
C ILE A 130 -13.00 6.58 1.89
N VAL A 131 -12.57 6.99 0.72
CA VAL A 131 -12.26 6.11 -0.41
C VAL A 131 -10.76 6.08 -0.61
N VAL A 132 -10.21 4.88 -0.80
CA VAL A 132 -8.80 4.65 -1.11
C VAL A 132 -8.64 4.63 -2.63
N TYR A 133 -7.77 5.50 -3.14
CA TYR A 133 -7.46 5.60 -4.57
C TYR A 133 -6.21 4.82 -4.94
N GLU A 134 -5.24 4.76 -4.03
CA GLU A 134 -3.95 4.10 -4.28
C GLU A 134 -3.43 3.44 -3.02
N ARG A 135 -2.82 2.27 -3.19
CA ARG A 135 -2.06 1.54 -2.18
C ARG A 135 -0.61 1.38 -2.63
N ALA A 136 0.33 1.59 -1.73
CA ALA A 136 1.74 1.35 -1.94
C ALA A 136 2.13 -0.04 -1.41
N VAL A 137 3.05 -0.69 -2.11
CA VAL A 137 3.67 -1.95 -1.66
C VAL A 137 4.79 -1.62 -0.67
N VAL A 138 4.66 -2.15 0.55
CA VAL A 138 5.56 -1.89 1.69
C VAL A 138 5.93 -3.20 2.40
N ASN A 139 6.90 -3.14 3.32
CA ASN A 139 7.37 -4.28 4.12
C ASN A 139 7.71 -5.52 3.28
N LEU A 140 8.40 -5.32 2.16
CA LEU A 140 8.79 -6.39 1.27
C LEU A 140 9.81 -7.28 1.96
N HIS A 141 9.59 -8.59 1.92
CA HIS A 141 10.55 -9.55 2.43
C HIS A 141 10.55 -10.85 1.61
N LEU A 142 11.74 -11.42 1.45
CA LEU A 142 11.90 -12.73 0.83
C LEU A 142 11.31 -13.80 1.75
N THR A 143 10.56 -14.71 1.14
CA THR A 143 10.13 -15.92 1.83
C THR A 143 11.27 -16.95 1.84
N PRO A 144 11.16 -18.02 2.66
CA PRO A 144 12.09 -19.15 2.58
C PRO A 144 12.21 -19.72 1.16
N GLU A 145 11.10 -19.84 0.43
CA GLU A 145 11.02 -20.36 -0.93
C GLU A 145 11.73 -19.42 -1.92
N GLY A 146 11.51 -18.11 -1.81
CA GLY A 146 12.18 -17.12 -2.66
C GLY A 146 13.69 -17.05 -2.40
N SER A 147 14.12 -17.31 -1.16
CA SER A 147 15.53 -17.39 -0.80
C SER A 147 16.21 -18.62 -1.41
N ARG A 148 15.52 -19.77 -1.43
CA ARG A 148 16.02 -21.03 -2.03
C ARG A 148 16.17 -20.96 -3.54
N TYR A 149 15.43 -20.10 -4.23
CA TYR A 149 15.59 -19.90 -5.68
C TYR A 149 17.03 -19.50 -6.08
N TRP A 150 17.79 -18.91 -5.15
CA TRP A 150 19.17 -18.46 -5.37
C TRP A 150 20.24 -19.35 -4.71
N GLN A 151 19.90 -20.59 -4.32
CA GLN A 151 20.84 -21.62 -3.88
C GLN A 151 21.22 -22.52 -5.05
#